data_AF-A0A7X1G2X7-F1
#
_entry.id   AF-A0A7X1G2X7-F1
#
_cell.length_a   1.000
_cell.length_b   1.000
_cell.length_c   1.000
_cell.angle_alpha   90.00
_cell.angle_beta   90.00
_cell.angle_gamma   90.00
#
_symmetry.space_group_name_H-M   'P 1'
#
loop_
_entity.id
_entity.type
_entity.pdbx_description
1 polymer ?
#
loop_
_entity_poly.entity_id
_entity_poly.type
_entity_poly.pdbx_seq_one_letter_code
_entity_poly.pdbx_strand_id
1 'polypeptide(L)'
;MTAKKNRNEKNTHALDKEPVMAAGLSARTSIASSLGKLQKEIESTIFDSEKAVANLNKQLRSKYALIERLKEEISTESTGLIQGKTGTTHLHDIFEEHEAALHRIKKLNEDCDNLKKANKQLVVEEKAALKTVSLIEIETINTNAENSELLAQLHQSQEIIEGLLEKTDINQKQQRRIESFIKNNPNYWECESISISVVDNETLSWIVTQTYINNLYIPELRFDTKVHGGIGTMTIYRSGSCSPLVKWPRAFKQNNELPLVATQGPVMLHGNAIISELGSSDWLMFCELVRKVLRFVKNTEPTKLSSFNKDVFIDGFSVLDRVLNGWPALLRYDHASISNNTNLDNYQSVSIVLKNVRLGNKAWPELEYKLASANGINGDFGQNPRLEFFESSAHAFHSWFAESDDARGKRLELRFAMPYAMDTNVWSLLHDEDKLLLTALVVSLPIQLDEVISAGTLQGEDCTRWKIVSESLKQILIRNTSSGPLQPTEKVRKTTRPTLKGGQKNKELDQSSTTKS
;
A
#
# COMPACT_ATOMS: atom_id res chain seq x y z
N MET A 1 -32.04 -36.90 41.42
CA MET A 1 -32.73 -35.78 40.75
C MET A 1 -32.17 -35.64 39.36
N THR A 2 -32.99 -35.98 38.38
CA THR A 2 -32.73 -36.04 36.94
C THR A 2 -32.99 -34.68 36.30
N ALA A 3 -32.04 -34.17 35.51
CA ALA A 3 -32.30 -33.08 34.57
C ALA A 3 -31.54 -33.33 33.26
N LYS A 4 -32.29 -33.84 32.28
CA LYS A 4 -31.90 -33.95 30.87
C LYS A 4 -31.63 -32.56 30.29
N LYS A 5 -30.54 -32.40 29.55
CA LYS A 5 -30.41 -31.28 28.59
C LYS A 5 -29.88 -31.81 27.26
N ASN A 6 -30.77 -31.76 26.27
CA ASN A 6 -30.54 -32.06 24.87
C ASN A 6 -29.38 -31.26 24.29
N ARG A 7 -28.49 -31.92 23.54
CA ARG A 7 -27.67 -31.26 22.52
C ARG A 7 -27.78 -32.01 21.21
N ASN A 8 -28.12 -31.24 20.20
CA ASN A 8 -28.52 -31.59 18.86
C ASN A 8 -27.24 -31.72 18.02
N GLU A 9 -26.87 -32.94 17.63
CA GLU A 9 -25.82 -33.16 16.62
C GLU A 9 -26.49 -33.17 15.25
N LYS A 10 -26.34 -32.07 14.51
CA LYS A 10 -26.66 -32.01 13.08
C LYS A 10 -25.42 -32.43 12.30
N ASN A 11 -25.51 -33.65 11.77
CA ASN A 11 -24.71 -34.16 10.66
C ASN A 11 -24.76 -33.20 9.46
N THR A 12 -23.60 -32.80 8.94
CA THR A 12 -23.48 -32.08 7.68
C THR A 12 -22.59 -32.85 6.71
N HIS A 13 -23.24 -33.33 5.65
CA HIS A 13 -22.76 -33.45 4.27
C HIS A 13 -21.43 -34.16 3.99
N ALA A 14 -21.53 -35.47 3.75
CA ALA A 14 -20.74 -36.12 2.72
C ALA A 14 -21.34 -35.75 1.34
N LEU A 15 -20.56 -35.06 0.51
CA LEU A 15 -20.91 -34.75 -0.87
C LEU A 15 -20.51 -35.93 -1.75
N ASP A 16 -21.53 -36.63 -2.26
CA ASP A 16 -21.44 -37.61 -3.34
C ASP A 16 -20.80 -36.98 -4.58
N LYS A 17 -19.52 -37.28 -4.80
CA LYS A 17 -18.85 -37.05 -6.08
C LYS A 17 -18.95 -38.31 -6.93
N GLU A 18 -20.14 -38.58 -7.49
CA GLU A 18 -20.28 -39.47 -8.66
C GLU A 18 -21.66 -39.30 -9.34
N PRO A 19 -21.82 -38.28 -10.20
CA PRO A 19 -22.75 -38.48 -11.33
C PRO A 19 -22.23 -37.96 -12.69
N VAL A 20 -21.08 -37.27 -12.75
CA VAL A 20 -20.67 -36.56 -13.97
C VAL A 20 -20.00 -37.48 -15.01
N MET A 21 -19.29 -38.53 -14.58
CA MET A 21 -18.67 -39.50 -15.50
C MET A 21 -19.71 -40.40 -16.18
N ALA A 22 -20.83 -40.72 -15.50
CA ALA A 22 -21.88 -41.57 -16.06
C ALA A 22 -22.69 -40.86 -17.16
N ALA A 23 -22.94 -39.55 -17.03
CA ALA A 23 -23.66 -38.76 -18.03
C ALA A 23 -22.84 -38.59 -19.33
N GLY A 24 -21.52 -38.41 -19.23
CA GLY A 24 -20.64 -38.28 -20.40
C GLY A 24 -20.51 -39.57 -21.22
N LEU A 25 -20.46 -40.73 -20.55
CA LEU A 25 -20.42 -42.05 -21.20
C LEU A 25 -21.75 -42.38 -21.91
N SER A 26 -22.88 -41.98 -21.34
CA SER A 26 -24.21 -42.14 -21.95
C SER A 26 -24.40 -41.26 -23.20
N ALA A 27 -23.90 -40.02 -23.17
CA ALA A 27 -23.94 -39.13 -24.33
C ALA A 27 -23.04 -39.64 -25.47
N ARG A 28 -21.84 -40.13 -25.16
CA ARG A 28 -20.92 -40.70 -26.17
C ARG A 28 -21.48 -41.95 -26.85
N THR A 29 -22.14 -42.84 -26.09
CA THR A 29 -22.79 -44.03 -26.66
C THR A 29 -24.00 -43.69 -27.53
N SER A 30 -24.78 -42.65 -27.17
CA SER A 30 -25.92 -42.17 -27.97
C SER A 30 -25.48 -41.52 -29.30
N ILE A 31 -24.40 -40.74 -29.27
CA ILE A 31 -23.81 -40.14 -30.49
C ILE A 31 -23.21 -41.21 -31.41
N ALA A 32 -22.46 -42.17 -30.86
CA ALA A 32 -21.90 -43.27 -31.63
C ALA A 32 -22.99 -44.15 -32.28
N SER A 33 -24.11 -44.38 -31.58
CA SER A 33 -25.26 -45.10 -32.13
C SER A 33 -25.93 -44.34 -33.28
N SER A 34 -26.05 -43.02 -33.15
CA SER A 34 -26.67 -42.16 -34.18
C SER A 34 -25.80 -42.07 -35.43
N LEU A 35 -24.47 -41.95 -35.28
CA LEU A 35 -23.51 -42.01 -36.38
C LEU A 35 -23.56 -43.34 -37.13
N GLY A 36 -23.63 -44.47 -36.40
CA GLY A 36 -23.74 -45.79 -37.02
C GLY A 36 -25.04 -46.01 -37.82
N LYS A 37 -26.15 -45.37 -37.42
CA LYS A 37 -27.40 -45.39 -38.20
C LYS A 37 -27.26 -44.57 -39.49
N LEU A 38 -26.69 -43.38 -39.38
CA LEU A 38 -26.53 -42.47 -40.51
C LEU A 38 -25.58 -43.04 -41.57
N GLN A 39 -24.50 -43.72 -41.14
CA GLN A 39 -23.60 -44.43 -42.05
C GLN A 39 -24.32 -45.55 -42.82
N LYS A 40 -25.15 -46.36 -42.15
CA LYS A 40 -25.93 -47.42 -42.81
C LYS A 40 -26.94 -46.87 -43.82
N GLU A 41 -27.55 -45.72 -43.53
CA GLU A 41 -28.50 -45.07 -44.43
C GLU A 41 -27.80 -44.54 -45.69
N ILE A 42 -26.60 -43.96 -45.54
CA ILE A 42 -25.76 -43.55 -46.66
C ILE A 42 -25.35 -44.76 -47.52
N GLU A 43 -24.86 -45.84 -46.90
CA GLU A 43 -24.45 -47.06 -47.60
C GLU A 43 -25.63 -47.69 -48.38
N SER A 44 -26.83 -47.71 -47.79
CA SER A 44 -28.05 -48.17 -48.47
C SER A 44 -28.39 -47.30 -49.68
N THR A 45 -28.28 -45.98 -49.55
CA THR A 45 -28.61 -45.04 -50.63
C THR A 45 -27.62 -45.16 -51.79
N ILE A 46 -26.33 -45.35 -51.49
CA ILE A 46 -25.30 -45.61 -52.51
C ILE A 46 -25.61 -46.91 -53.25
N PHE A 47 -25.89 -48.00 -52.52
CA PHE A 47 -26.21 -49.29 -53.11
C PHE A 47 -27.43 -49.23 -54.04
N ASP A 48 -28.50 -48.54 -53.63
CA ASP A 48 -29.69 -48.36 -54.45
C ASP A 48 -29.41 -47.52 -55.72
N SER A 49 -28.55 -46.50 -55.62
CA SER A 49 -28.13 -45.70 -56.77
C SER A 49 -27.27 -46.50 -57.75
N GLU A 50 -26.33 -47.33 -57.28
CA GLU A 50 -25.51 -48.21 -58.12
C GLU A 50 -26.36 -49.25 -58.84
N LYS A 51 -27.36 -49.82 -58.14
CA LYS A 51 -28.32 -50.75 -58.72
C LYS A 51 -29.18 -50.09 -59.81
N ALA A 52 -29.60 -48.85 -59.60
CA ALA A 52 -30.34 -48.07 -60.60
C ALA A 52 -29.49 -47.82 -61.86
N VAL A 53 -28.22 -47.43 -61.70
CA VAL A 53 -27.27 -47.23 -62.80
C VAL A 53 -26.99 -48.53 -63.55
N ALA A 54 -26.80 -49.65 -62.84
CA ALA A 54 -26.60 -50.96 -63.46
C ALA A 54 -27.83 -51.38 -64.31
N ASN A 55 -29.04 -51.11 -63.83
CA ASN A 55 -30.27 -51.40 -64.57
C ASN A 55 -30.40 -50.53 -65.82
N LEU A 56 -30.07 -49.24 -65.73
CA LEU A 56 -30.06 -48.30 -66.85
C LEU A 56 -29.04 -48.72 -67.93
N ASN A 57 -27.84 -49.13 -67.51
CA ASN A 57 -26.82 -49.68 -68.43
C ASN A 57 -27.28 -50.98 -69.11
N LYS A 58 -28.01 -51.85 -68.39
CA LYS A 58 -28.60 -53.06 -68.97
C LYS A 58 -29.65 -52.72 -70.04
N GLN A 59 -30.51 -51.74 -69.77
CA GLN A 59 -31.49 -51.25 -70.75
C GLN A 59 -30.81 -50.64 -71.99
N LEU A 60 -29.74 -49.86 -71.78
CA LEU A 60 -28.96 -49.27 -72.87
C LEU A 60 -28.38 -50.36 -73.78
N ARG A 61 -27.74 -51.39 -73.19
CA ARG A 61 -27.19 -52.52 -73.94
C ARG A 61 -28.26 -53.28 -74.73
N SER A 62 -29.46 -53.49 -74.15
CA SER A 62 -30.56 -54.11 -74.90
C SER A 62 -31.05 -53.27 -76.07
N LYS A 63 -31.06 -51.94 -75.94
CA LYS A 63 -31.43 -51.02 -77.03
C LYS A 63 -30.37 -51.00 -78.13
N TYR A 64 -29.09 -51.00 -77.78
CA TYR A 64 -28.00 -51.12 -78.76
C TYR A 64 -28.03 -52.45 -79.51
N ALA A 65 -28.34 -53.56 -78.82
CA ALA A 65 -28.52 -54.86 -79.47
C ALA A 65 -29.72 -54.88 -80.43
N LEU A 66 -30.81 -54.17 -80.11
CA LEU A 66 -31.95 -54.00 -81.00
C LEU A 66 -31.59 -53.18 -82.24
N ILE A 67 -30.79 -52.11 -82.08
CA ILE A 67 -30.32 -51.27 -83.19
C ILE A 67 -29.39 -52.07 -84.11
N GLU A 68 -28.51 -52.90 -83.57
CA GLU A 68 -27.65 -53.76 -84.42
C GLU A 68 -28.45 -54.84 -85.15
N ARG A 69 -29.50 -55.41 -84.55
CA ARG A 69 -30.44 -56.28 -85.30
C ARG A 69 -31.17 -55.54 -86.41
N LEU A 70 -31.67 -54.33 -86.13
CA LEU A 70 -32.35 -53.52 -87.15
C LEU A 70 -31.40 -53.12 -88.27
N LYS A 71 -30.12 -52.88 -87.97
CA LYS A 71 -29.09 -52.68 -88.99
C LYS A 71 -28.84 -53.93 -89.83
N GLU A 72 -28.76 -55.11 -89.22
CA GLU A 72 -28.62 -56.37 -89.96
C GLU A 72 -29.85 -56.67 -90.83
N GLU A 73 -31.06 -56.43 -90.32
CA GLU A 73 -32.32 -56.55 -91.08
C GLU A 73 -32.35 -55.55 -92.25
N ILE A 74 -32.01 -54.29 -92.05
CA ILE A 74 -31.92 -53.31 -93.14
C ILE A 74 -30.81 -53.68 -94.14
N SER A 75 -29.66 -54.18 -93.67
CA SER A 75 -28.55 -54.57 -94.54
C SER A 75 -28.86 -55.84 -95.35
N THR A 76 -29.72 -56.73 -94.85
CA THR A 76 -30.15 -57.96 -95.56
C THR A 76 -31.37 -57.70 -96.46
N GLU A 77 -32.24 -56.76 -96.10
CA GLU A 77 -33.41 -56.38 -96.90
C GLU A 77 -33.06 -55.38 -98.03
N SER A 78 -31.95 -54.65 -97.92
CA SER A 78 -31.53 -53.64 -98.91
C SER A 78 -30.67 -54.16 -100.08
N THR A 79 -30.43 -55.47 -100.20
CA THR A 79 -29.74 -56.07 -101.38
C THR A 79 -30.66 -56.81 -102.35
N GLY A 80 -31.99 -56.66 -102.23
CA GLY A 80 -32.90 -57.13 -103.27
C GLY A 80 -34.35 -56.73 -103.08
N LEU A 81 -34.72 -55.51 -103.49
CA LEU A 81 -35.92 -55.22 -104.29
C LEU A 81 -36.00 -53.72 -104.61
N ILE A 82 -36.22 -53.42 -105.89
CA ILE A 82 -36.62 -52.10 -106.39
C ILE A 82 -38.13 -51.94 -106.13
N GLN A 83 -38.53 -50.73 -105.73
CA GLN A 83 -39.90 -50.22 -105.48
C GLN A 83 -40.54 -50.52 -104.12
N GLY A 84 -40.51 -49.52 -103.24
CA GLY A 84 -41.30 -49.46 -102.01
C GLY A 84 -41.20 -48.10 -101.34
N LYS A 85 -42.22 -47.25 -101.56
CA LYS A 85 -42.49 -46.03 -100.76
C LYS A 85 -42.76 -46.46 -99.32
N THR A 86 -42.26 -45.67 -98.35
CA THR A 86 -42.35 -45.76 -96.86
C THR A 86 -41.09 -46.19 -96.10
N GLY A 87 -39.91 -46.19 -96.73
CA GLY A 87 -38.63 -46.40 -96.03
C GLY A 87 -37.85 -45.14 -95.65
N THR A 88 -38.15 -43.97 -96.23
CA THR A 88 -37.33 -42.75 -96.07
C THR A 88 -37.77 -41.84 -94.92
N THR A 89 -39.04 -41.84 -94.52
CA THR A 89 -39.52 -41.09 -93.35
C THR A 89 -39.24 -41.84 -92.04
N HIS A 90 -39.38 -43.16 -92.00
CA HIS A 90 -39.09 -43.93 -90.78
C HIS A 90 -37.59 -43.96 -90.45
N LEU A 91 -36.72 -44.03 -91.46
CA LEU A 91 -35.28 -43.84 -91.26
C LEU A 91 -34.96 -42.42 -90.78
N HIS A 92 -35.64 -41.39 -91.28
CA HIS A 92 -35.44 -40.01 -90.81
C HIS A 92 -35.90 -39.82 -89.36
N ASP A 93 -37.04 -40.36 -88.97
CA ASP A 93 -37.54 -40.32 -87.58
C ASP A 93 -36.62 -41.11 -86.63
N ILE A 94 -36.08 -42.26 -87.06
CA ILE A 94 -35.08 -43.02 -86.29
C ILE A 94 -33.75 -42.26 -86.20
N PHE A 95 -33.34 -41.56 -87.26
CA PHE A 95 -32.14 -40.71 -87.23
C PHE A 95 -32.32 -39.49 -86.32
N GLU A 96 -33.46 -38.81 -86.37
CA GLU A 96 -33.78 -37.71 -85.44
C GLU A 96 -33.89 -38.22 -83.99
N GLU A 97 -34.53 -39.37 -83.75
CA GLU A 97 -34.62 -39.94 -82.41
C GLU A 97 -33.23 -40.40 -81.92
N HIS A 98 -32.39 -40.93 -82.80
CA HIS A 98 -31.02 -41.28 -82.47
C HIS A 98 -30.16 -40.03 -82.20
N GLU A 99 -30.32 -38.95 -82.96
CA GLU A 99 -29.61 -37.69 -82.76
C GLU A 99 -30.06 -37.00 -81.47
N ALA A 100 -31.37 -37.02 -81.18
CA ALA A 100 -31.93 -36.58 -79.91
C ALA A 100 -31.44 -37.44 -78.73
N ALA A 101 -31.32 -38.76 -78.91
CA ALA A 101 -30.75 -39.67 -77.92
C ALA A 101 -29.25 -39.42 -77.70
N LEU A 102 -28.49 -39.14 -78.76
CA LEU A 102 -27.08 -38.76 -78.68
C LEU A 102 -26.91 -37.42 -77.96
N HIS A 103 -27.77 -36.45 -78.24
CA HIS A 103 -27.76 -35.17 -77.54
C HIS A 103 -28.13 -35.33 -76.05
N ARG A 104 -29.06 -36.25 -75.72
CA ARG A 104 -29.37 -36.61 -74.32
C ARG A 104 -28.22 -37.34 -73.63
N ILE A 105 -27.54 -38.27 -74.32
CA ILE A 105 -26.36 -38.97 -73.79
C ILE A 105 -25.21 -37.99 -73.57
N LYS A 106 -24.98 -37.06 -74.51
CA LYS A 106 -23.98 -36.02 -74.38
C LYS A 106 -24.27 -35.12 -73.18
N LYS A 107 -25.53 -34.68 -73.03
CA LYS A 107 -25.97 -33.89 -71.87
C LYS A 107 -25.83 -34.66 -70.55
N LEU A 108 -26.22 -35.94 -70.52
CA LEU A 108 -26.05 -36.81 -69.35
C LEU A 108 -24.57 -37.05 -69.00
N ASN A 109 -23.70 -37.15 -69.99
CA ASN A 109 -22.26 -37.26 -69.77
C ASN A 109 -21.68 -35.94 -69.21
N GLU A 110 -22.11 -34.80 -69.75
CA GLU A 110 -21.74 -33.48 -69.21
C GLU A 110 -22.23 -33.32 -67.77
N ASP A 111 -23.48 -33.71 -67.46
CA ASP A 111 -24.04 -33.71 -66.11
C ASP A 111 -23.28 -34.67 -65.18
N CYS A 112 -22.90 -35.86 -65.66
CA CYS A 112 -22.11 -36.84 -64.90
C CYS A 112 -20.69 -36.32 -64.60
N ASP A 113 -20.06 -35.64 -65.54
CA ASP A 113 -18.75 -35.02 -65.33
C ASP A 113 -18.82 -33.82 -64.40
N ASN A 114 -19.90 -33.03 -64.46
CA ASN A 114 -20.18 -31.96 -63.50
C ASN A 114 -20.41 -32.52 -62.09
N LEU A 115 -21.18 -33.60 -61.95
CA LEU A 115 -21.38 -34.28 -60.67
C LEU A 115 -20.09 -34.88 -60.11
N LYS A 116 -19.24 -35.47 -60.97
CA LYS A 116 -17.91 -35.95 -60.54
C LYS A 116 -17.02 -34.82 -60.05
N LYS A 117 -17.06 -33.65 -60.71
CA LYS A 117 -16.32 -32.46 -60.26
C LYS A 117 -16.87 -31.95 -58.93
N ALA A 118 -18.18 -31.84 -58.78
CA ALA A 118 -18.82 -31.44 -57.53
C ALA A 118 -18.50 -32.40 -56.37
N ASN A 119 -18.54 -33.72 -56.61
CA ASN A 119 -18.23 -34.72 -55.59
C ASN A 119 -16.74 -34.68 -55.18
N LYS A 120 -15.82 -34.48 -56.15
CA LYS A 120 -14.41 -34.25 -55.83
C LYS A 120 -14.22 -33.01 -54.96
N GLN A 121 -14.96 -31.93 -55.23
CA GLN A 121 -14.90 -30.72 -54.42
C GLN A 121 -15.44 -30.94 -53.00
N LEU A 122 -16.57 -31.63 -52.86
CA LEU A 122 -17.15 -31.98 -51.56
C LEU A 122 -16.21 -32.84 -50.71
N VAL A 123 -15.52 -33.83 -51.30
CA VAL A 123 -14.54 -34.64 -50.58
C VAL A 123 -13.34 -33.81 -50.11
N VAL A 124 -12.93 -32.79 -50.87
CA VAL A 124 -11.86 -31.87 -50.45
C VAL A 124 -12.34 -30.99 -49.29
N GLU A 125 -13.56 -30.46 -49.37
CA GLU A 125 -14.18 -29.65 -48.32
C GLU A 125 -14.39 -30.46 -47.03
N GLU A 126 -14.85 -31.71 -47.14
CA GLU A 126 -15.02 -32.62 -45.99
C GLU A 126 -13.69 -32.92 -45.30
N LYS A 127 -12.62 -33.19 -46.08
CA LYS A 127 -11.27 -33.38 -45.52
C LYS A 127 -10.75 -32.12 -44.82
N ALA A 128 -11.03 -30.94 -45.37
CA ALA A 128 -10.66 -29.67 -44.75
C ALA A 128 -11.45 -29.42 -43.45
N ALA A 129 -12.75 -29.73 -43.44
CA ALA A 129 -13.60 -29.65 -42.25
C ALA A 129 -13.12 -30.61 -41.16
N LEU A 130 -12.80 -31.86 -41.51
CA LEU A 130 -12.30 -32.87 -40.56
C LEU A 130 -10.97 -32.43 -39.92
N LYS A 131 -10.06 -31.85 -40.70
CA LYS A 131 -8.80 -31.31 -40.18
C LYS A 131 -9.04 -30.15 -39.22
N THR A 132 -10.02 -29.29 -39.51
CA THR A 132 -10.39 -28.16 -38.64
C THR A 132 -10.98 -28.65 -37.31
N VAL A 133 -11.88 -29.63 -37.35
CA VAL A 133 -12.45 -30.25 -36.15
C VAL A 133 -11.36 -30.88 -35.28
N SER A 134 -10.41 -31.60 -35.87
CA SER A 134 -9.29 -32.20 -35.14
C SER A 134 -8.40 -31.15 -34.46
N LEU A 135 -8.15 -30.00 -35.09
CA LEU A 135 -7.39 -28.91 -34.48
C LEU A 135 -8.12 -28.29 -33.29
N ILE A 136 -9.43 -28.06 -33.43
CA ILE A 136 -10.28 -27.53 -32.34
C ILE A 136 -10.29 -28.49 -31.15
N GLU A 137 -10.34 -29.81 -31.40
CA GLU A 137 -10.31 -30.80 -30.33
C GLU A 137 -8.99 -30.78 -29.56
N ILE A 138 -7.85 -30.67 -30.25
CA ILE A 138 -6.53 -30.51 -29.62
C ILE A 138 -6.46 -29.23 -28.78
N GLU A 139 -6.94 -28.11 -29.31
CA GLU A 139 -6.98 -26.83 -28.59
C GLU A 139 -7.89 -26.91 -27.36
N THR A 140 -9.03 -27.59 -27.47
CA THR A 140 -9.95 -27.81 -26.33
C THR A 140 -9.30 -28.68 -25.26
N ILE A 141 -8.52 -29.70 -25.64
CA ILE A 141 -7.78 -30.54 -24.68
C ILE A 141 -6.69 -29.72 -23.98
N ASN A 142 -5.92 -28.94 -24.73
CA ASN A 142 -4.85 -28.10 -24.18
C ASN A 142 -5.40 -27.04 -23.22
N THR A 143 -6.46 -26.33 -23.61
CA THR A 143 -7.12 -25.34 -22.75
C THR A 143 -7.71 -25.98 -21.50
N ASN A 144 -8.27 -27.20 -21.57
CA ASN A 144 -8.74 -27.92 -20.39
C ASN A 144 -7.60 -28.35 -19.46
N ALA A 145 -6.44 -28.75 -20.02
CA ALA A 145 -5.26 -29.07 -19.22
C ALA A 145 -4.71 -27.83 -18.50
N GLU A 146 -4.60 -26.71 -19.22
CA GLU A 146 -4.18 -25.42 -18.65
C GLU A 146 -5.16 -24.94 -17.56
N ASN A 147 -6.47 -25.01 -17.82
CA ASN A 147 -7.49 -24.68 -16.81
C ASN A 147 -7.39 -25.56 -15.57
N SER A 148 -7.09 -26.86 -15.73
CA SER A 148 -6.89 -27.78 -14.60
C SER A 148 -5.63 -27.42 -13.80
N GLU A 149 -4.56 -27.00 -14.46
CA GLU A 149 -3.33 -26.57 -13.81
C GLU A 149 -3.54 -25.26 -13.04
N LEU A 150 -4.18 -24.26 -13.66
CA LEU A 150 -4.51 -22.99 -13.01
C LEU A 150 -5.40 -23.20 -11.78
N LEU A 151 -6.36 -24.12 -11.85
CA LEU A 151 -7.23 -24.45 -10.72
C LEU A 151 -6.45 -25.13 -9.58
N ALA A 152 -5.49 -26.00 -9.90
CA ALA A 152 -4.61 -26.61 -8.90
C ALA A 152 -3.72 -25.56 -8.22
N GLN A 153 -3.13 -24.62 -9.00
CA GLN A 153 -2.34 -23.52 -8.46
C GLN A 153 -3.17 -22.60 -7.57
N LEU A 154 -4.42 -22.32 -7.94
CA LEU A 154 -5.34 -21.51 -7.14
C LEU A 154 -5.65 -22.18 -5.80
N HIS A 155 -5.96 -23.49 -5.80
CA HIS A 155 -6.19 -24.24 -4.56
C HIS A 155 -4.95 -24.25 -3.66
N GLN A 156 -3.76 -24.46 -4.22
CA GLN A 156 -2.51 -24.42 -3.45
C GLN A 156 -2.28 -23.03 -2.83
N SER A 157 -2.51 -21.96 -3.59
CA SER A 157 -2.39 -20.59 -3.09
C SER A 157 -3.40 -20.32 -1.96
N GLN A 158 -4.64 -20.79 -2.11
CA GLN A 158 -5.67 -20.66 -1.09
C GLN A 158 -5.30 -21.41 0.20
N GLU A 159 -4.82 -22.64 0.12
CA GLU A 159 -4.39 -23.42 1.29
C GLU A 159 -3.22 -22.75 2.04
N ILE A 160 -2.27 -22.17 1.30
CA ILE A 160 -1.17 -21.40 1.90
C ILE A 160 -1.71 -20.16 2.63
N ILE A 161 -2.63 -19.42 2.01
CA ILE A 161 -3.23 -18.21 2.61
C ILE A 161 -4.04 -18.58 3.85
N GLU A 162 -4.85 -19.62 3.80
CA GLU A 162 -5.64 -20.10 4.95
C GLU A 162 -4.72 -20.51 6.11
N GLY A 163 -3.64 -21.25 5.83
CA GLY A 163 -2.65 -21.62 6.84
C GLY A 163 -1.90 -20.43 7.44
N LEU A 164 -1.66 -19.36 6.67
CA LEU A 164 -1.09 -18.12 7.19
C LEU A 164 -2.09 -17.36 8.06
N LEU A 165 -3.36 -17.28 7.64
CA LEU A 165 -4.42 -16.61 8.39
C LEU A 165 -4.64 -17.29 9.75
N GLU A 166 -4.69 -18.63 9.81
CA GLU A 166 -4.82 -19.35 11.08
C GLU A 166 -3.65 -19.06 12.03
N LYS A 167 -2.41 -19.05 11.52
CA LYS A 167 -1.23 -18.68 12.32
C LYS A 167 -1.33 -17.25 12.85
N THR A 168 -1.80 -16.30 12.02
CA THR A 168 -1.99 -14.92 12.47
C THR A 168 -3.07 -14.79 13.54
N ASP A 169 -4.18 -15.53 13.43
CA ASP A 169 -5.26 -15.50 14.42
C ASP A 169 -4.81 -16.12 15.76
N ILE A 170 -4.07 -17.24 15.72
CA ILE A 170 -3.45 -17.82 16.92
C ILE A 170 -2.51 -16.82 17.59
N ASN A 171 -1.62 -16.19 16.83
CA ASN A 171 -0.68 -15.19 17.35
C ASN A 171 -1.43 -13.97 17.92
N GLN A 172 -2.46 -13.47 17.25
CA GLN A 172 -3.29 -12.37 17.76
C GLN A 172 -4.02 -12.76 19.05
N LYS A 173 -4.56 -13.97 19.15
CA LYS A 173 -5.20 -14.47 20.38
C LYS A 173 -4.20 -14.56 21.54
N GLN A 174 -3.00 -15.07 21.28
CA GLN A 174 -1.93 -15.11 22.28
C GLN A 174 -1.51 -13.70 22.71
N GLN A 175 -1.31 -12.80 21.74
CA GLN A 175 -0.95 -11.40 21.99
C GLN A 175 -2.00 -10.70 22.86
N ARG A 176 -3.29 -10.82 22.53
CA ARG A 176 -4.39 -10.26 23.35
C ARG A 176 -4.40 -10.82 24.77
N ARG A 177 -4.09 -12.11 24.93
CA ARG A 177 -4.01 -12.75 26.25
C ARG A 177 -2.83 -12.21 27.07
N ILE A 178 -1.67 -12.03 26.46
CA ILE A 178 -0.48 -11.45 27.09
C ILE A 178 -0.75 -9.99 27.46
N GLU A 179 -1.32 -9.19 26.56
CA GLU A 179 -1.70 -7.80 26.82
C GLU A 179 -2.71 -7.71 27.97
N SER A 180 -3.70 -8.61 28.01
CA SER A 180 -4.64 -8.70 29.13
C SER A 180 -3.96 -9.09 30.44
N PHE A 181 -3.00 -10.02 30.40
CA PHE A 181 -2.21 -10.41 31.56
C PHE A 181 -1.37 -9.25 32.09
N ILE A 182 -0.66 -8.52 31.23
CA ILE A 182 0.14 -7.35 31.58
C ILE A 182 -0.76 -6.26 32.17
N LYS A 183 -1.92 -5.99 31.55
CA LYS A 183 -2.89 -5.01 32.05
C LYS A 183 -3.39 -5.35 33.46
N ASN A 184 -3.61 -6.64 33.74
CA ASN A 184 -4.07 -7.12 35.04
C ASN A 184 -2.94 -7.27 36.08
N ASN A 185 -1.68 -7.34 35.63
CA ASN A 185 -0.51 -7.48 36.49
C ASN A 185 0.45 -6.31 36.25
N PRO A 186 0.10 -5.08 36.68
CA PRO A 186 0.94 -3.90 36.47
C PRO A 186 2.32 -4.01 37.16
N ASN A 187 2.48 -4.95 38.09
CA ASN A 187 3.75 -5.21 38.77
C ASN A 187 4.66 -6.19 38.02
N TYR A 188 4.19 -6.78 36.92
CA TYR A 188 4.96 -7.75 36.15
C TYR A 188 6.07 -7.04 35.36
N TRP A 189 7.32 -7.40 35.64
CA TRP A 189 8.46 -7.03 34.82
C TRP A 189 8.87 -8.26 33.99
N GLU A 190 8.64 -8.20 32.69
CA GLU A 190 9.09 -9.22 31.74
C GLU A 190 10.62 -9.10 31.55
N CYS A 191 11.35 -10.02 32.17
CA CYS A 191 12.80 -10.16 32.08
C CYS A 191 13.20 -11.59 32.48
N GLU A 192 14.35 -12.06 31.99
CA GLU A 192 14.91 -13.36 32.41
C GLU A 192 15.55 -13.25 33.80
N SER A 193 16.37 -12.23 34.02
CA SER A 193 17.04 -12.01 35.30
C SER A 193 17.19 -10.53 35.63
N ILE A 194 17.15 -10.23 36.93
CA ILE A 194 17.47 -8.91 37.49
C ILE A 194 18.55 -9.13 38.55
N SER A 195 19.73 -8.56 38.30
CA SER A 195 20.83 -8.51 39.27
C SER A 195 20.98 -7.10 39.80
N ILE A 196 21.04 -6.96 41.12
CA ILE A 196 21.14 -5.66 41.80
C ILE A 196 22.32 -5.74 42.74
N SER A 197 23.21 -4.76 42.65
CA SER A 197 24.30 -4.57 43.58
C SER A 197 24.23 -3.17 44.20
N VAL A 198 24.46 -3.11 45.51
CA VAL A 198 24.62 -1.84 46.22
C VAL A 198 26.07 -1.39 46.00
N VAL A 199 26.26 -0.27 45.30
CA VAL A 199 27.62 0.27 45.03
C VAL A 199 28.08 1.13 46.20
N ASP A 200 27.17 1.96 46.72
CA ASP A 200 27.34 2.76 47.93
C ASP A 200 25.98 2.89 48.64
N ASN A 201 25.91 3.63 49.76
CA ASN A 201 24.68 3.77 50.54
C ASN A 201 23.53 4.49 49.80
N GLU A 202 23.81 5.11 48.64
CA GLU A 202 22.87 5.95 47.88
C GLU A 202 22.63 5.45 46.45
N THR A 203 23.45 4.52 45.96
CA THR A 203 23.51 4.09 44.55
C THR A 203 23.28 2.58 44.44
N LEU A 204 22.27 2.22 43.65
CA LEU A 204 22.01 0.84 43.21
C LEU A 204 22.42 0.69 41.75
N SER A 205 23.21 -0.35 41.46
CA SER A 205 23.53 -0.76 40.10
C SER A 205 22.65 -1.93 39.68
N TRP A 206 22.12 -1.84 38.47
CA TRP A 206 21.13 -2.76 37.92
C TRP A 206 21.67 -3.38 36.64
N ILE A 207 21.56 -4.69 36.55
CA ILE A 207 21.77 -5.45 35.32
C ILE A 207 20.52 -6.29 35.09
N VAL A 208 19.78 -5.96 34.04
CA VAL A 208 18.57 -6.66 33.64
C VAL A 208 18.82 -7.34 32.30
N THR A 209 18.63 -8.66 32.23
CA THR A 209 18.82 -9.43 30.99
C THR A 209 17.49 -9.78 30.33
N GLN A 210 17.49 -9.80 29.00
CA GLN A 210 16.38 -10.27 28.16
C GLN A 210 15.05 -9.60 28.52
N THR A 211 15.02 -8.28 28.60
CA THR A 211 13.84 -7.56 29.10
C THR A 211 13.02 -6.90 28.01
N TYR A 212 11.71 -6.86 28.23
CA TYR A 212 10.79 -6.06 27.43
C TYR A 212 10.32 -4.84 28.21
N ILE A 213 10.51 -3.66 27.62
CA ILE A 213 9.99 -2.38 28.14
C ILE A 213 9.28 -1.66 27.00
N ASN A 214 7.96 -1.46 27.11
CA ASN A 214 7.13 -0.86 26.05
C ASN A 214 7.31 -1.54 24.68
N ASN A 215 7.29 -2.87 24.64
CA ASN A 215 7.52 -3.69 23.45
C ASN A 215 8.92 -3.56 22.82
N LEU A 216 9.85 -2.84 23.46
CA LEU A 216 11.25 -2.84 23.08
C LEU A 216 11.96 -3.96 23.81
N TYR A 217 12.49 -4.91 23.04
CA TYR A 217 13.36 -5.96 23.55
C TYR A 217 14.77 -5.42 23.75
N ILE A 218 15.30 -5.55 24.97
CA ILE A 218 16.63 -5.13 25.34
C ILE A 218 17.38 -6.36 25.87
N PRO A 219 18.39 -6.87 25.15
CA PRO A 219 19.13 -8.07 25.55
C PRO A 219 19.82 -7.93 26.92
N GLU A 220 20.38 -6.75 27.18
CA GLU A 220 21.03 -6.42 28.44
C GLU A 220 20.88 -4.92 28.69
N LEU A 221 20.23 -4.56 29.80
CA LEU A 221 20.04 -3.19 30.23
C LEU A 221 20.84 -2.97 31.51
N ARG A 222 21.86 -2.11 31.43
CA ARG A 222 22.67 -1.70 32.57
C ARG A 222 22.36 -0.25 32.94
N PHE A 223 22.06 0.01 34.20
CA PHE A 223 21.80 1.36 34.67
C PHE A 223 22.05 1.47 36.17
N ASP A 224 22.39 2.67 36.60
CA ASP A 224 22.55 3.01 38.01
C ASP A 224 21.43 3.96 38.43
N THR A 225 20.98 3.83 39.67
CA THR A 225 19.97 4.70 40.26
C THR A 225 20.49 5.27 41.57
N LYS A 226 20.39 6.58 41.73
CA LYS A 226 20.71 7.26 42.99
C LYS A 226 19.72 8.36 43.30
N VAL A 227 19.60 8.76 44.56
CA VAL A 227 18.86 9.96 44.95
C VAL A 227 19.83 11.11 45.15
N HIS A 228 19.60 12.23 44.46
CA HIS A 228 20.40 13.44 44.61
C HIS A 228 19.49 14.65 44.80
N GLY A 229 19.70 15.43 45.86
CA GLY A 229 18.87 16.61 46.16
C GLY A 229 17.38 16.27 46.39
N GLY A 230 17.07 15.08 46.90
CA GLY A 230 15.70 14.61 47.11
C GLY A 230 14.95 14.16 45.86
N ILE A 231 15.63 14.09 44.70
CA ILE A 231 15.05 13.61 43.43
C ILE A 231 15.84 12.37 42.98
N GLY A 232 15.12 11.33 42.55
CA GLY A 232 15.72 10.17 41.91
C GLY A 232 16.43 10.55 40.61
N THR A 233 17.56 9.93 40.35
CA THR A 233 18.34 10.09 39.12
C THR A 233 18.75 8.72 38.60
N MET A 234 18.89 8.61 37.29
CA MET A 234 19.22 7.36 36.63
C MET A 234 20.33 7.58 35.61
N THR A 235 21.33 6.73 35.60
CA THR A 235 22.39 6.74 34.59
C THR A 235 22.30 5.47 33.77
N ILE A 236 22.05 5.58 32.47
CA ILE A 236 21.98 4.42 31.56
C ILE A 236 23.33 4.20 30.91
N TYR A 237 23.78 2.95 30.84
CA TYR A 237 25.05 2.58 30.21
C TYR A 237 24.80 1.89 28.87
N ARG A 238 25.63 2.22 27.87
CA ARG A 238 25.71 1.46 26.62
C ARG A 238 26.89 0.48 26.67
N SER A 239 26.67 -0.76 26.22
CA SER A 239 27.68 -1.81 26.22
C SER A 239 28.17 -2.04 24.79
N GLY A 240 29.32 -1.45 24.45
CA GLY A 240 29.93 -1.60 23.12
C GLY A 240 29.03 -1.09 21.99
N SER A 241 28.70 -1.97 21.03
CA SER A 241 27.88 -1.66 19.85
C SER A 241 26.37 -1.68 20.11
N CYS A 242 25.92 -2.18 21.27
CA CYS A 242 24.50 -2.27 21.60
C CYS A 242 24.09 -1.09 22.51
N SER A 243 23.31 -0.16 21.95
CA SER A 243 22.65 0.90 22.72
C SER A 243 21.29 0.39 23.19
N PRO A 244 20.95 0.51 24.49
CA PRO A 244 19.60 0.20 24.97
C PRO A 244 18.56 1.21 24.46
N LEU A 245 19.00 2.43 24.11
CA LEU A 245 18.17 3.48 23.55
C LEU A 245 18.17 3.44 22.02
N VAL A 246 17.03 3.75 21.42
CA VAL A 246 16.87 3.93 19.97
C VAL A 246 17.67 5.15 19.51
N LYS A 247 17.61 6.25 20.27
CA LYS A 247 18.30 7.51 19.96
C LYS A 247 19.13 7.96 21.16
N TRP A 248 20.45 7.80 21.02
CA TRP A 248 21.39 8.32 22.01
C TRP A 248 21.51 9.85 21.90
N PRO A 249 21.33 10.62 22.99
CA PRO A 249 21.40 12.08 22.95
C PRO A 249 22.73 12.60 22.41
N ARG A 250 22.66 13.71 21.65
CA ARG A 250 23.82 14.19 20.87
C ARG A 250 24.97 14.63 21.74
N ALA A 251 24.65 15.31 22.85
CA ALA A 251 25.63 15.76 23.82
C ALA A 251 26.45 14.60 24.42
N PHE A 252 25.95 13.37 24.35
CA PHE A 252 26.58 12.17 24.92
C PHE A 252 27.00 11.16 23.85
N LYS A 253 27.06 11.54 22.56
CA LYS A 253 27.40 10.62 21.46
C LYS A 253 28.71 9.85 21.68
N GLN A 254 29.70 10.46 22.33
CA GLN A 254 30.99 9.84 22.63
C GLN A 254 31.04 9.13 24.00
N ASN A 255 30.09 9.42 24.88
CA ASN A 255 30.07 8.90 26.24
C ASN A 255 29.28 7.59 26.32
N ASN A 256 29.78 6.65 27.11
CA ASN A 256 29.06 5.39 27.34
C ASN A 256 27.99 5.50 28.42
N GLU A 257 27.94 6.62 29.12
CA GLU A 257 27.05 6.89 30.23
C GLU A 257 26.12 8.03 29.85
N LEU A 258 24.82 7.84 30.11
CA LEU A 258 23.80 8.84 29.90
C LEU A 258 23.12 9.18 31.24
N PRO A 259 23.51 10.30 31.89
CA PRO A 259 22.87 10.74 33.11
C PRO A 259 21.52 11.39 32.81
N LEU A 260 20.44 10.76 33.27
CA LEU A 260 19.07 11.25 33.26
C LEU A 260 18.76 11.88 34.61
N VAL A 261 19.04 13.17 34.72
CA VAL A 261 18.89 13.95 35.95
C VAL A 261 17.84 15.02 35.73
N ALA A 262 16.71 14.90 36.44
CA ALA A 262 15.70 15.95 36.48
C ALA A 262 16.15 17.05 37.47
N THR A 263 16.16 18.29 37.01
CA THR A 263 16.56 19.47 37.79
C THR A 263 15.43 20.50 37.81
N GLN A 264 15.37 21.32 38.86
CA GLN A 264 14.43 22.44 38.88
C GLN A 264 14.83 23.47 37.82
N GLY A 265 13.86 23.92 37.02
CA GLY A 265 14.06 24.96 36.02
C GLY A 265 13.48 24.61 34.65
N PRO A 266 13.84 25.37 33.59
CA PRO A 266 13.35 25.16 32.23
C PRO A 266 13.72 23.77 31.69
N VAL A 267 12.86 23.20 30.85
CA VAL A 267 13.05 21.85 30.28
C VAL A 267 14.20 21.74 29.29
N MET A 268 14.67 22.86 28.76
CA MET A 268 15.75 22.91 27.77
C MET A 268 17.13 23.24 28.38
N LEU A 269 17.25 23.24 29.72
CA LEU A 269 18.51 23.56 30.41
C LEU A 269 19.02 22.38 31.24
N HIS A 270 20.35 22.29 31.36
CA HIS A 270 21.05 21.30 32.19
C HIS A 270 20.59 19.86 31.93
N GLY A 271 20.39 19.06 32.99
CA GLY A 271 19.94 17.67 32.88
C GLY A 271 18.56 17.51 32.25
N ASN A 272 17.71 18.54 32.32
CA ASN A 272 16.38 18.49 31.68
C ASN A 272 16.50 18.47 30.15
N ALA A 273 17.52 19.11 29.57
CA ALA A 273 17.74 19.10 28.13
C ALA A 273 17.96 17.66 27.62
N ILE A 274 18.71 16.85 28.37
CA ILE A 274 19.00 15.44 28.04
C ILE A 274 17.70 14.63 28.00
N ILE A 275 16.85 14.81 29.02
CA ILE A 275 15.54 14.15 29.13
C ILE A 275 14.60 14.62 28.00
N SER A 276 14.68 15.89 27.62
CA SER A 276 13.90 16.48 26.53
C SER A 276 14.37 16.02 25.14
N GLU A 277 15.63 15.61 24.99
CA GLU A 277 16.19 15.07 23.73
C GLU A 277 15.82 13.60 23.46
N LEU A 278 15.30 12.87 24.45
CA LEU A 278 14.90 11.47 24.27
C LEU A 278 13.83 11.32 23.18
N GLY A 279 14.00 10.28 22.35
CA GLY A 279 13.00 9.85 21.36
C GLY A 279 11.71 9.39 22.01
N SER A 280 10.70 9.06 21.20
CA SER A 280 9.40 8.61 21.71
C SER A 280 9.50 7.28 22.44
N SER A 281 10.19 6.30 21.86
CA SER A 281 10.41 4.99 22.50
C SER A 281 11.25 5.13 23.77
N ASP A 282 12.32 5.91 23.71
CA ASP A 282 13.25 6.11 24.82
C ASP A 282 12.59 6.85 25.99
N TRP A 283 11.79 7.87 25.71
CA TRP A 283 11.02 8.60 26.73
C TRP A 283 10.05 7.68 27.47
N LEU A 284 9.30 6.86 26.74
CA LEU A 284 8.36 5.93 27.34
C LEU A 284 9.08 4.86 28.14
N MET A 285 10.17 4.31 27.58
CA MET A 285 11.00 3.34 28.27
C MET A 285 11.53 3.91 29.57
N PHE A 286 12.04 5.15 29.57
CA PHE A 286 12.52 5.81 30.78
C PHE A 286 11.41 5.99 31.82
N CYS A 287 10.23 6.47 31.42
CA CYS A 287 9.08 6.61 32.33
C CYS A 287 8.67 5.26 32.94
N GLU A 288 8.60 4.20 32.13
CA GLU A 288 8.25 2.86 32.62
C GLU A 288 9.35 2.26 33.49
N LEU A 289 10.61 2.47 33.15
CA LEU A 289 11.75 1.97 33.91
C LEU A 289 11.75 2.58 35.32
N VAL A 290 11.52 3.89 35.44
CA VAL A 290 11.38 4.58 36.74
C VAL A 290 10.26 3.95 37.58
N ARG A 291 9.09 3.68 36.97
CA ARG A 291 7.97 3.03 37.67
C ARG A 291 8.27 1.60 38.07
N LYS A 292 8.89 0.82 37.19
CA LYS A 292 9.28 -0.57 37.44
C LYS A 292 10.29 -0.67 38.56
N VAL A 293 11.33 0.18 38.55
CA VAL A 293 12.31 0.29 39.63
C VAL A 293 11.65 0.67 40.96
N LEU A 294 10.80 1.71 40.96
CA LEU A 294 10.10 2.14 42.15
C LEU A 294 9.23 1.02 42.75
N ARG A 295 8.48 0.29 41.91
CA ARG A 295 7.66 -0.86 42.32
C ARG A 295 8.52 -2.01 42.83
N PHE A 296 9.61 -2.33 42.15
CA PHE A 296 10.54 -3.39 42.53
C PHE A 296 11.12 -3.13 43.92
N VAL A 297 11.67 -1.94 44.16
CA VAL A 297 12.26 -1.59 45.46
C VAL A 297 11.19 -1.60 46.56
N LYS A 298 9.99 -1.05 46.31
CA LYS A 298 8.87 -1.11 47.27
C LYS A 298 8.57 -2.53 47.74
N ASN A 299 8.50 -3.48 46.81
CA ASN A 299 8.14 -4.87 47.07
C ASN A 299 9.31 -5.77 47.52
N THR A 300 10.55 -5.27 47.47
CA THR A 300 11.73 -6.06 47.86
C THR A 300 11.87 -6.12 49.37
N GLU A 301 12.13 -7.31 49.91
CA GLU A 301 12.39 -7.51 51.33
C GLU A 301 13.62 -6.71 51.79
N PRO A 302 13.58 -6.08 52.98
CA PRO A 302 14.67 -5.24 53.49
C PRO A 302 16.03 -5.96 53.57
N THR A 303 16.01 -7.28 53.76
CA THR A 303 17.20 -8.13 53.92
C THR A 303 18.07 -8.19 52.66
N LYS A 304 17.50 -7.98 51.46
CA LYS A 304 18.23 -8.03 50.18
C LYS A 304 19.00 -6.75 49.85
N LEU A 305 18.69 -5.64 50.51
CA LEU A 305 19.29 -4.32 50.31
C LEU A 305 19.90 -3.81 51.62
N SER A 306 20.50 -4.71 52.41
CA SER A 306 21.16 -4.35 53.66
C SER A 306 22.25 -3.32 53.37
N SER A 307 22.25 -2.19 54.10
CA SER A 307 23.02 -0.93 53.90
C SER A 307 22.37 0.18 53.05
N PHE A 308 21.34 -0.12 52.26
CA PHE A 308 20.71 0.88 51.40
C PHE A 308 19.51 1.57 52.07
N ASN A 309 19.42 2.90 51.98
CA ASN A 309 18.29 3.65 52.53
C ASN A 309 17.07 3.56 51.60
N LYS A 310 16.29 2.48 51.79
CA LYS A 310 15.09 2.18 50.99
C LYS A 310 14.05 3.29 51.01
N ASP A 311 13.81 3.92 52.16
CA ASP A 311 12.76 4.94 52.31
C ASP A 311 13.11 6.22 51.54
N VAL A 312 14.34 6.70 51.69
CA VAL A 312 14.85 7.86 50.94
C VAL A 312 14.80 7.61 49.43
N PHE A 313 15.13 6.38 48.99
CA PHE A 313 15.03 6.01 47.59
C PHE A 313 13.60 6.05 47.07
N ILE A 314 12.66 5.45 47.80
CA ILE A 314 11.24 5.42 47.44
C ILE A 314 10.70 6.84 47.31
N ASP A 315 11.02 7.73 48.23
CA ASP A 315 10.58 9.12 48.21
C ASP A 315 11.18 9.85 47.01
N GLY A 316 12.50 9.76 46.81
CA GLY A 316 13.19 10.41 45.70
C GLY A 316 12.69 9.96 44.31
N PHE A 317 12.48 8.65 44.11
CA PHE A 317 11.94 8.12 42.86
C PHE A 317 10.45 8.40 42.68
N SER A 318 9.68 8.54 43.76
CA SER A 318 8.28 8.99 43.67
C SER A 318 8.20 10.47 43.25
N VAL A 319 9.15 11.30 43.67
CA VAL A 319 9.29 12.68 43.16
C VAL A 319 9.66 12.67 41.69
N LEU A 320 10.63 11.84 41.26
CA LEU A 320 10.99 11.71 39.85
C LEU A 320 9.80 11.29 38.99
N ASP A 321 9.05 10.24 39.35
CA ASP A 321 7.86 9.79 38.60
C ASP A 321 6.83 10.93 38.47
N ARG A 322 6.60 11.71 39.53
CA ARG A 322 5.71 12.88 39.48
C ARG A 322 6.22 13.95 38.52
N VAL A 323 7.53 14.23 38.53
CA VAL A 323 8.16 15.19 37.61
C VAL A 323 8.02 14.73 36.16
N LEU A 324 8.23 13.44 35.88
CA LEU A 324 8.08 12.88 34.53
C LEU A 324 6.61 12.89 34.07
N ASN A 325 5.65 12.61 34.96
CA ASN A 325 4.22 12.71 34.66
C ASN A 325 3.77 14.15 34.38
N GLY A 326 4.43 15.14 35.00
CA GLY A 326 4.21 16.57 34.76
C GLY A 326 5.11 17.16 33.68
N TRP A 327 5.87 16.35 32.93
CA TRP A 327 6.77 16.86 31.91
C TRP A 327 5.99 17.52 30.77
N PRO A 328 6.41 18.67 30.25
CA PRO A 328 5.75 19.35 29.15
C PRO A 328 5.58 18.45 27.91
N ALA A 329 4.50 18.69 27.18
CA ALA A 329 4.24 18.05 25.89
C ALA A 329 5.25 18.56 24.85
N LEU A 330 6.35 17.81 24.69
CA LEU A 330 7.37 18.05 23.67
C LEU A 330 7.11 17.15 22.46
N LEU A 331 7.49 17.63 21.27
CA LEU A 331 7.54 16.77 20.09
C LEU A 331 8.71 15.80 20.23
N ARG A 332 8.40 14.53 20.31
CA ARG A 332 9.36 13.43 20.35
C ARG A 332 9.17 12.57 19.12
N TYR A 333 10.26 12.01 18.63
CA TYR A 333 10.29 11.09 17.49
C TYR A 333 11.56 10.24 17.59
N ASP A 334 11.53 9.04 17.04
CA ASP A 334 12.67 8.12 17.13
C ASP A 334 13.69 8.38 16.01
N HIS A 335 13.18 8.63 14.80
CA HIS A 335 14.00 8.85 13.61
C HIS A 335 13.43 9.95 12.72
N ALA A 336 14.31 10.77 12.15
CA ALA A 336 14.03 11.68 11.05
C ALA A 336 14.76 11.24 9.77
N SER A 337 14.09 11.31 8.63
CA SER A 337 14.64 10.93 7.32
C SER A 337 14.10 11.83 6.21
N ILE A 338 14.72 11.80 5.03
CA ILE A 338 14.20 12.46 3.83
C ILE A 338 13.60 11.40 2.90
N SER A 339 12.35 11.58 2.49
CA SER A 339 11.69 10.73 1.48
C SER A 339 11.95 11.23 0.05
N ASN A 340 11.97 12.55 -0.15
CA ASN A 340 12.09 13.17 -1.46
C ASN A 340 12.75 14.57 -1.38
N ASN A 341 13.50 14.93 -2.42
CA ASN A 341 14.04 16.26 -2.63
C ASN A 341 13.69 16.75 -4.03
N THR A 342 13.14 17.96 -4.14
CA THR A 342 12.75 18.57 -5.40
C THR A 342 13.53 19.87 -5.57
N ASN A 343 14.22 20.03 -6.69
CA ASN A 343 14.97 21.22 -7.03
C ASN A 343 14.55 21.71 -8.43
N LEU A 344 13.55 22.60 -8.48
CA LEU A 344 13.10 23.30 -9.67
C LEU A 344 13.52 24.78 -9.57
N ASP A 345 13.67 25.46 -10.71
CA ASP A 345 14.16 26.84 -10.79
C ASP A 345 13.39 27.81 -9.87
N ASN A 346 12.07 27.64 -9.80
CA ASN A 346 11.17 28.47 -8.99
C ASN A 346 10.69 27.81 -7.68
N TYR A 347 11.09 26.56 -7.42
CA TYR A 347 10.58 25.78 -6.29
C TYR A 347 11.57 24.73 -5.82
N GLN A 348 12.00 24.86 -4.57
CA GLN A 348 12.85 23.86 -3.92
C GLN A 348 12.13 23.30 -2.70
N SER A 349 12.21 21.99 -2.46
CA SER A 349 11.56 21.38 -1.31
C SER A 349 12.21 20.08 -0.86
N VAL A 350 12.19 19.85 0.45
CA VAL A 350 12.61 18.61 1.09
C VAL A 350 11.44 18.03 1.88
N SER A 351 11.07 16.79 1.59
CA SER A 351 10.09 16.03 2.37
C SER A 351 10.77 15.35 3.55
N ILE A 352 10.32 15.66 4.76
CA ILE A 352 10.84 15.14 6.03
C ILE A 352 9.84 14.13 6.57
N VAL A 353 10.31 12.92 6.85
CA VAL A 353 9.53 11.84 7.45
C VAL A 353 10.03 11.59 8.87
N LEU A 354 9.13 11.73 9.84
CA LEU A 354 9.37 11.43 11.25
C LEU A 354 8.70 10.11 11.63
N LYS A 355 9.43 9.23 12.31
CA LYS A 355 8.91 7.93 12.79
C LYS A 355 8.64 7.92 14.28
N ASN A 356 7.56 7.24 14.66
CA ASN A 356 7.05 7.12 16.02
C ASN A 356 6.93 8.49 16.70
N VAL A 357 6.18 9.40 16.10
CA VAL A 357 6.05 10.78 16.58
C VAL A 357 5.09 10.82 17.76
N ARG A 358 5.43 11.58 18.80
CA ARG A 358 4.54 11.85 19.93
C ARG A 358 4.54 13.32 20.28
N LEU A 359 3.36 13.83 20.63
CA LEU A 359 3.18 15.18 21.17
C LEU A 359 2.12 15.11 22.27
N GLY A 360 2.59 15.12 23.53
CA GLY A 360 1.75 14.84 24.68
C GLY A 360 1.10 13.45 24.57
N ASN A 361 -0.24 13.43 24.53
CA ASN A 361 -1.01 12.19 24.44
C ASN A 361 -1.22 11.68 23.01
N LYS A 362 -0.93 12.51 22.00
CA LYS A 362 -1.06 12.10 20.60
C LYS A 362 0.18 11.34 20.16
N ALA A 363 -0.04 10.31 19.35
CA ALA A 363 1.02 9.50 18.77
C ALA A 363 0.69 9.18 17.31
N TRP A 364 1.70 9.24 16.46
CA TRP A 364 1.63 8.92 15.05
C TRP A 364 2.75 7.94 14.71
N PRO A 365 2.46 6.78 14.11
CA PRO A 365 3.50 5.85 13.68
C PRO A 365 4.49 6.51 12.72
N GLU A 366 3.97 7.42 11.88
CA GLU A 366 4.74 8.19 10.93
C GLU A 366 4.04 9.54 10.70
N LEU A 367 4.83 10.60 10.53
CA LEU A 367 4.35 11.92 10.13
C LEU A 367 5.29 12.48 9.06
N GLU A 368 4.75 12.72 7.87
CA GLU A 368 5.47 13.35 6.77
C GLU A 368 5.02 14.80 6.61
N TYR A 369 5.96 15.69 6.36
CA TYR A 369 5.68 17.06 5.95
C TYR A 369 6.79 17.57 5.06
N LYS A 370 6.51 18.62 4.29
CA LYS A 370 7.48 19.16 3.34
C LYS A 370 7.89 20.57 3.75
N LEU A 371 9.20 20.79 3.82
CA LEU A 371 9.80 22.11 3.92
C LEU A 371 10.11 22.59 2.50
N ALA A 372 9.45 23.64 2.06
CA ALA A 372 9.61 24.18 0.70
C ALA A 372 9.96 25.66 0.71
N SER A 373 10.52 26.16 -0.39
CA SER A 373 10.78 27.57 -0.66
C SER A 373 10.36 27.89 -2.09
N ALA A 374 9.51 28.92 -2.27
CA ALA A 374 9.34 29.54 -3.57
C ALA A 374 10.52 30.46 -3.85
N ASN A 375 11.24 30.20 -4.93
CA ASN A 375 12.30 31.08 -5.39
C ASN A 375 11.70 32.06 -6.40
N GLY A 376 11.93 33.35 -6.19
CA GLY A 376 11.56 34.38 -7.16
C GLY A 376 12.44 34.30 -8.41
N ILE A 377 12.12 35.12 -9.42
CA ILE A 377 12.88 35.23 -10.69
C ILE A 377 14.37 35.56 -10.45
N ASN A 378 14.69 36.22 -9.33
CA ASN A 378 16.05 36.58 -8.95
C ASN A 378 16.84 35.43 -8.27
N GLY A 379 16.23 34.27 -8.04
CA GLY A 379 16.91 33.06 -7.55
C GLY A 379 17.23 33.02 -6.06
N ASP A 380 16.81 34.00 -5.26
CA ASP A 380 17.11 34.03 -3.82
C ASP A 380 16.33 32.95 -3.06
N PHE A 381 17.01 31.84 -2.78
CA PHE A 381 16.46 30.74 -2.01
C PHE A 381 16.16 31.11 -0.55
N GLY A 382 15.09 30.54 -0.02
CA GLY A 382 14.73 30.66 1.40
C GLY A 382 13.99 31.94 1.75
N GLN A 383 13.69 32.82 0.78
CA GLN A 383 12.97 34.07 1.03
C GLN A 383 11.47 33.86 1.32
N ASN A 384 10.86 32.86 0.69
CA ASN A 384 9.45 32.52 0.85
C ASN A 384 9.28 31.05 1.25
N PRO A 385 9.73 30.67 2.46
CA PRO A 385 9.66 29.29 2.90
C PRO A 385 8.24 28.95 3.39
N ARG A 386 7.89 27.68 3.32
CA ARG A 386 6.58 27.17 3.73
C ARG A 386 6.69 25.74 4.25
N LEU A 387 5.77 25.40 5.14
CA LEU A 387 5.50 24.02 5.51
C LEU A 387 4.26 23.55 4.76
N GLU A 388 4.36 22.41 4.08
CA GLU A 388 3.26 21.81 3.32
C GLU A 388 2.89 20.46 3.93
N PHE A 389 1.60 20.26 4.16
CA PHE A 389 1.02 19.01 4.68
C PHE A 389 -0.03 18.49 3.70
N PHE A 390 0.31 17.41 3.01
CA PHE A 390 -0.58 16.74 2.06
C PHE A 390 -1.77 16.08 2.76
N GLU A 391 -2.81 15.72 1.98
CA GLU A 391 -4.01 15.04 2.48
C GLU A 391 -3.70 13.73 3.23
N SER A 392 -2.62 13.02 2.87
CA SER A 392 -2.14 11.85 3.61
C SER A 392 -1.84 12.13 5.09
N SER A 393 -1.49 13.38 5.41
CA SER A 393 -1.17 13.85 6.78
C SER A 393 -2.38 14.44 7.51
N ALA A 394 -3.56 14.47 6.89
CA ALA A 394 -4.77 15.07 7.49
C ALA A 394 -5.13 14.44 8.85
N HIS A 395 -4.82 13.16 9.05
CA HIS A 395 -5.02 12.44 10.30
C HIS A 395 -4.22 13.00 11.50
N ALA A 396 -3.22 13.86 11.26
CA ALA A 396 -2.45 14.52 12.31
C ALA A 396 -3.09 15.82 12.83
N PHE A 397 -4.09 16.34 12.14
CA PHE A 397 -4.70 17.65 12.39
C PHE A 397 -6.19 17.51 12.74
N HIS A 398 -6.69 18.42 13.58
CA HIS A 398 -8.12 18.53 13.90
C HIS A 398 -8.85 19.33 12.83
N SER A 399 -8.18 20.35 12.28
CA SER A 399 -8.73 21.28 11.31
C SER A 399 -7.85 21.28 10.06
N TRP A 400 -7.58 20.10 9.50
CA TRP A 400 -6.95 20.03 8.18
C TRP A 400 -7.89 20.60 7.12
N PHE A 401 -7.39 21.49 6.29
CA PHE A 401 -8.10 21.98 5.10
C PHE A 401 -7.11 22.23 3.97
N ALA A 402 -7.58 22.12 2.73
CA ALA A 402 -6.80 22.45 1.55
C ALA A 402 -6.76 23.96 1.38
N GLU A 403 -5.66 24.61 1.78
CA GLU A 403 -5.41 26.02 1.45
C GLU A 403 -5.04 26.16 -0.03
N SER A 404 -4.34 25.16 -0.57
CA SER A 404 -3.96 25.06 -1.98
C SER A 404 -4.48 23.77 -2.59
N ASP A 405 -5.02 23.88 -3.81
CA ASP A 405 -5.44 22.76 -4.66
C ASP A 405 -4.92 23.04 -6.09
N ASP A 406 -3.76 22.46 -6.42
CA ASP A 406 -3.13 22.60 -7.74
C ASP A 406 -2.69 21.22 -8.28
N ALA A 407 -1.96 21.17 -9.39
CA ALA A 407 -1.51 19.92 -10.01
C ALA A 407 -0.64 19.03 -9.07
N ARG A 408 -0.16 19.56 -7.95
CA ARG A 408 0.60 18.81 -6.92
C ARG A 408 -0.32 18.21 -5.85
N GLY A 409 -1.63 18.44 -5.93
CA GLY A 409 -2.63 17.95 -5.01
C GLY A 409 -2.97 18.91 -3.86
N LYS A 410 -4.01 18.55 -3.13
CA LYS A 410 -4.53 19.30 -1.98
C LYS A 410 -3.57 19.26 -0.81
N ARG A 411 -3.33 20.43 -0.22
CA ARG A 411 -2.43 20.57 0.93
C ARG A 411 -2.78 21.78 1.81
N LEU A 412 -2.51 21.62 3.10
CA LEU A 412 -2.44 22.70 4.05
C LEU A 412 -1.03 23.33 3.94
N GLU A 413 -0.95 24.63 3.64
CA GLU A 413 0.32 25.37 3.59
C GLU A 413 0.39 26.42 4.71
N LEU A 414 1.42 26.35 5.55
CA LEU A 414 1.79 27.50 6.41
C LEU A 414 2.95 28.23 5.76
N ARG A 415 2.68 29.44 5.25
CA ARG A 415 3.65 30.26 4.54
C ARG A 415 4.36 31.22 5.49
N PHE A 416 5.64 31.44 5.19
CA PHE A 416 6.49 32.43 5.84
C PHE A 416 7.11 33.32 4.77
N ALA A 417 7.46 34.54 5.15
CA ALA A 417 8.25 35.44 4.32
C ALA A 417 9.35 36.07 5.19
N MET A 418 10.57 35.94 4.70
CA MET A 418 11.73 36.49 5.39
C MET A 418 11.66 38.03 5.43
N PRO A 419 12.13 38.67 6.52
CA PRO A 419 12.73 38.05 7.70
C PRO A 419 11.73 37.71 8.84
N TYR A 420 10.49 38.21 8.83
CA TYR A 420 9.62 38.20 10.03
C TYR A 420 8.13 37.91 9.81
N ALA A 421 7.68 37.61 8.59
CA ALA A 421 6.26 37.46 8.29
C ALA A 421 5.84 35.98 8.27
N MET A 422 4.64 35.72 8.77
CA MET A 422 3.96 34.42 8.76
C MET A 422 2.52 34.63 8.29
N ASP A 423 1.95 33.65 7.58
CA ASP A 423 0.55 33.68 7.19
C ASP A 423 -0.37 33.55 8.41
N THR A 424 -0.77 34.70 8.96
CA THR A 424 -1.65 34.77 10.12
C THR A 424 -3.08 34.35 9.81
N ASN A 425 -3.50 34.39 8.54
CA ASN A 425 -4.86 33.98 8.16
C ASN A 425 -4.99 32.48 8.30
N VAL A 426 -4.07 31.72 7.69
CA VAL A 426 -4.00 30.26 7.88
C VAL A 426 -3.82 29.92 9.35
N TRP A 427 -2.87 30.58 10.04
CA TRP A 427 -2.63 30.35 11.47
C TRP A 427 -3.88 30.53 12.34
N SER A 428 -4.69 31.56 12.08
CA SER A 428 -5.90 31.87 12.85
C SER A 428 -7.02 30.84 12.67
N LEU A 429 -7.05 30.14 11.54
CA LEU A 429 -8.04 29.11 11.23
C LEU A 429 -7.73 27.76 11.88
N LEU A 430 -6.50 27.56 12.34
CA LEU A 430 -6.07 26.32 12.96
C LEU A 430 -6.59 26.18 14.39
N HIS A 431 -6.90 24.95 14.78
CA HIS A 431 -7.17 24.60 16.17
C HIS A 431 -5.91 24.76 17.02
N ASP A 432 -6.05 25.02 18.32
CA ASP A 432 -4.89 25.26 19.21
C ASP A 432 -3.96 24.05 19.31
N GLU A 433 -4.52 22.84 19.23
CA GLU A 433 -3.71 21.62 19.18
C GLU A 433 -2.91 21.48 17.88
N ASP A 434 -3.44 21.98 16.76
CA ASP A 434 -2.76 21.98 15.46
C ASP A 434 -1.67 23.05 15.45
N LYS A 435 -1.93 24.23 16.03
CA LYS A 435 -0.91 25.26 16.28
C LYS A 435 0.21 24.73 17.16
N LEU A 436 -0.10 23.93 18.19
CA LEU A 436 0.91 23.29 19.04
C LEU A 436 1.78 22.31 18.23
N LEU A 437 1.18 21.47 17.38
CA LEU A 437 1.91 20.56 16.51
C LEU A 437 2.84 21.31 15.54
N LEU A 438 2.30 22.31 14.82
CA LEU A 438 3.10 23.13 13.90
C LEU A 438 4.22 23.87 14.62
N THR A 439 3.94 24.40 15.81
CA THR A 439 4.96 25.04 16.64
C THR A 439 6.06 24.08 16.99
N ALA A 440 5.72 22.89 17.45
CA ALA A 440 6.69 21.89 17.86
C ALA A 440 7.52 21.39 16.66
N LEU A 441 6.90 21.24 15.48
CA LEU A 441 7.60 20.92 14.23
C LEU A 441 8.59 22.02 13.84
N VAL A 442 8.16 23.28 13.78
CA VAL A 442 9.03 24.42 13.41
C VAL A 442 10.18 24.58 14.40
N VAL A 443 9.92 24.50 15.70
CA VAL A 443 10.95 24.69 16.74
C VAL A 443 11.99 23.56 16.72
N SER A 444 11.58 22.33 16.42
CA SER A 444 12.48 21.17 16.34
C SER A 444 13.09 20.95 14.96
N LEU A 445 12.64 21.67 13.93
CA LEU A 445 13.11 21.53 12.54
C LEU A 445 14.66 21.63 12.39
N PRO A 446 15.38 22.55 13.05
CA PRO A 446 16.84 22.57 12.98
C PRO A 446 17.48 21.26 13.46
N ILE A 447 16.95 20.70 14.55
CA ILE A 447 17.41 19.43 15.10
C ILE A 447 17.07 18.28 14.14
N GLN A 448 15.87 18.28 13.55
CA GLN A 448 15.50 17.26 12.56
C GLN A 448 16.44 17.28 11.35
N LEU A 449 16.78 18.47 10.82
CA LEU A 449 17.72 18.60 9.71
C LEU A 449 19.13 18.15 10.08
N ASP A 450 19.63 18.50 11.26
CA ASP A 450 20.94 18.00 11.74
C ASP A 450 21.03 16.48 11.75
N GLU A 451 19.93 15.79 12.11
CA GLU A 451 19.89 14.33 12.18
C GLU A 451 20.01 13.73 10.78
N VAL A 452 19.20 14.23 9.86
CA VAL A 452 19.18 13.83 8.46
C VAL A 452 20.52 14.12 7.76
N ILE A 453 21.14 15.27 8.05
CA ILE A 453 22.45 15.65 7.51
C ILE A 453 23.54 14.72 8.08
N SER A 454 23.48 14.41 9.37
CA SER A 454 24.41 13.46 10.00
C SER A 454 24.27 12.04 9.47
N ALA A 455 23.07 11.66 9.02
CA ALA A 455 22.79 10.39 8.34
C ALA A 455 23.25 10.38 6.87
N GLY A 456 23.69 11.51 6.32
CA GLY A 456 24.21 11.64 4.96
C GLY A 456 23.13 11.69 3.87
N THR A 457 21.85 11.85 4.23
CA THR A 457 20.73 11.88 3.27
C THR A 457 20.60 13.22 2.55
N LEU A 458 21.06 14.29 3.20
CA LEU A 458 21.23 15.62 2.61
C LEU A 458 22.72 15.95 2.64
N GLN A 459 23.31 16.39 1.52
CA GLN A 459 24.75 16.68 1.41
C GLN A 459 25.02 17.99 0.69
N GLY A 460 26.23 18.54 0.86
CA GLY A 460 26.71 19.71 0.13
C GLY A 460 26.14 21.05 0.61
N GLU A 461 26.09 22.02 -0.30
CA GLU A 461 25.64 23.40 -0.02
C GLU A 461 24.16 23.49 0.38
N ASP A 462 23.34 22.52 -0.06
CA ASP A 462 21.92 22.44 0.26
C ASP A 462 21.66 22.27 1.76
N CYS A 463 22.55 21.57 2.48
CA CYS A 463 22.45 21.39 3.94
C CYS A 463 22.48 22.73 4.67
N THR A 464 23.47 23.57 4.36
CA THR A 464 23.67 24.87 5.01
C THR A 464 22.49 25.79 4.71
N ARG A 465 22.02 25.79 3.46
CA ARG A 465 20.88 26.60 3.02
C ARG A 465 19.59 26.23 3.76
N TRP A 466 19.26 24.93 3.86
CA TRP A 466 18.07 24.48 4.59
C TRP A 466 18.16 24.71 6.11
N LYS A 467 19.35 24.64 6.70
CA LYS A 467 19.57 25.00 8.11
C LYS A 467 19.31 26.48 8.40
N ILE A 468 19.75 27.37 7.51
CA ILE A 468 19.47 28.81 7.66
C ILE A 468 17.97 29.07 7.58
N VAL A 469 17.28 28.41 6.65
CA VAL A 469 15.82 28.49 6.53
C VAL A 469 15.15 27.99 7.82
N SER A 470 15.52 26.82 8.35
CA SER A 470 14.87 26.27 9.55
C SER A 470 15.03 27.15 10.78
N GLU A 471 16.23 27.69 11.03
CA GLU A 471 16.44 28.65 12.13
C GLU A 471 15.62 29.91 11.92
N SER A 472 15.51 30.39 10.68
CA SER A 472 14.72 31.57 10.37
C SER A 472 13.22 31.35 10.61
N LEU A 473 12.66 30.21 10.20
CA LEU A 473 11.26 29.84 10.49
C LEU A 473 10.98 29.84 11.99
N LYS A 474 11.90 29.26 12.77
CA LYS A 474 11.80 29.24 14.23
C LYS A 474 11.77 30.65 14.81
N GLN A 475 12.65 31.55 14.36
CA GLN A 475 12.65 32.94 14.81
C GLN A 475 11.38 33.69 14.41
N ILE A 476 10.91 33.52 13.17
CA ILE A 476 9.66 34.11 12.69
C ILE A 476 8.48 33.66 13.56
N LEU A 477 8.38 32.36 13.82
CA LEU A 477 7.29 31.80 14.61
C LEU A 477 7.32 32.32 16.05
N ILE A 478 8.48 32.28 16.72
CA ILE A 478 8.62 32.80 18.09
C ILE A 478 8.17 34.25 18.15
N ARG A 479 8.59 35.10 17.20
CA ARG A 479 8.22 36.51 17.17
C ARG A 479 6.71 36.72 17.01
N ASN A 480 6.08 36.01 16.09
CA ASN A 480 4.65 36.17 15.77
C ASN A 480 3.73 35.55 16.84
N THR A 481 4.21 34.58 17.62
CA THR A 481 3.40 33.90 18.65
C THR A 481 3.64 34.40 20.07
N SER A 482 4.81 34.98 20.36
CA SER A 482 5.13 35.56 21.67
C SER A 482 4.55 36.96 21.87
N SER A 483 4.13 37.61 20.79
CA SER A 483 3.46 38.91 20.83
C SER A 483 1.97 38.67 21.13
N GLY A 484 1.58 38.74 22.40
CA GLY A 484 0.15 38.77 22.77
C GLY A 484 -0.61 39.88 22.02
N PRO A 485 -1.94 39.82 21.90
CA PRO A 485 -2.72 40.76 21.11
C PRO A 485 -2.40 42.19 21.58
N LEU A 486 -1.70 42.96 20.74
CA LEU A 486 -1.58 44.40 20.91
C LEU A 486 -3.00 44.94 20.91
N GLN A 487 -3.44 45.45 22.07
CA GLN A 487 -4.70 46.18 22.16
C GLN A 487 -4.73 47.25 21.06
N PRO A 488 -5.85 47.42 20.34
CA PRO A 488 -5.95 48.46 19.33
C PRO A 488 -5.67 49.80 20.01
N THR A 489 -4.62 50.48 19.58
CA THR A 489 -4.37 51.85 19.99
C THR A 489 -5.55 52.69 19.52
N GLU A 490 -6.34 53.08 20.49
CA GLU A 490 -7.49 53.95 20.36
C GLU A 490 -7.05 55.21 19.61
N LYS A 491 -7.61 55.42 18.42
CA LYS A 491 -7.37 56.63 17.61
C LYS A 491 -7.82 57.84 18.44
N VAL A 492 -6.84 58.58 18.97
CA VAL A 492 -7.07 59.88 19.59
C VAL A 492 -7.73 60.81 18.57
N ARG A 493 -8.93 61.23 18.95
CA ARG A 493 -9.87 62.12 18.27
C ARG A 493 -9.19 63.47 18.00
N LYS A 494 -9.25 63.94 16.76
CA LYS A 494 -8.92 65.31 16.36
C LYS A 494 -9.96 66.31 16.88
N THR A 495 -9.53 67.22 17.74
CA THR A 495 -10.10 68.55 18.04
C THR A 495 -8.90 69.38 18.52
N THR A 496 -8.52 70.58 18.06
CA THR A 496 -9.26 71.72 17.51
C THR A 496 -8.23 72.71 16.89
N ARG A 497 -8.66 73.55 15.94
CA ARG A 497 -7.93 74.70 15.33
C ARG A 497 -7.28 75.64 16.36
N PRO A 498 -6.20 76.37 15.97
CA PRO A 498 -5.95 77.73 16.48
C PRO A 498 -6.17 78.79 15.38
N THR A 499 -6.81 79.89 15.76
CA THR A 499 -6.91 81.13 14.96
C THR A 499 -6.01 82.19 15.60
N LEU A 500 -5.36 82.95 14.71
CA LEU A 500 -4.37 84.00 14.94
C LEU A 500 -4.73 85.08 15.97
N LYS A 501 -3.69 85.55 16.67
CA LYS A 501 -3.29 86.95 16.97
C LYS A 501 -1.96 86.84 17.74
N GLY A 502 -0.83 87.42 17.34
CA GLY A 502 -0.63 88.81 16.90
C GLY A 502 -0.26 89.65 18.12
N GLY A 503 1.03 89.77 18.45
CA GLY A 503 1.49 90.53 19.61
C GLY A 503 3.02 90.56 19.73
N GLN A 504 3.61 91.62 19.19
CA GLN A 504 5.02 91.96 19.24
C GLN A 504 5.50 92.43 20.63
N LYS A 505 6.82 92.30 20.81
CA LYS A 505 7.77 93.25 21.43
C LYS A 505 8.19 93.06 22.90
N ASN A 506 9.50 93.28 23.04
CA ASN A 506 10.30 93.74 24.19
C ASN A 506 10.85 92.63 25.10
N LYS A 507 12.09 92.67 25.59
CA LYS A 507 13.33 93.45 25.35
C LYS A 507 14.34 92.86 26.37
N GLU A 508 15.63 92.96 26.05
CA GLU A 508 16.78 93.07 26.98
C GLU A 508 17.25 91.89 27.86
N LEU A 509 18.59 91.70 27.77
CA LEU A 509 19.56 91.35 28.83
C LEU A 509 19.41 89.98 29.52
N ASP A 510 20.46 89.26 29.94
CA ASP A 510 21.89 89.51 30.01
C ASP A 510 22.63 88.17 30.14
N GLN A 511 23.90 88.22 29.74
CA GLN A 511 25.09 87.45 30.09
C GLN A 511 25.09 86.16 30.96
N SER A 512 26.12 85.36 30.59
CA SER A 512 27.07 84.63 31.43
C SER A 512 26.76 83.15 31.75
N SER A 513 27.63 82.27 31.21
CA SER A 513 28.54 81.35 31.93
C SER A 513 27.83 80.15 32.59
N THR A 514 28.27 78.90 32.51
CA THR A 514 29.65 78.42 32.62
C THR A 514 29.69 76.94 32.23
N THR A 515 30.87 76.53 31.78
CA THR A 515 31.40 75.17 31.60
C THR A 515 31.16 74.16 32.72
N LYS A 516 31.05 72.89 32.29
CA LYS A 516 31.63 71.64 32.84
C LYS A 516 31.44 71.35 34.34
N SER A 517 30.81 70.22 34.65
CA SER A 517 31.52 68.94 34.86
C SER A 517 30.57 67.76 34.89
#